data_AF-Z4WWI6-F1
#
_entry.id   AF-Z4WWI6-F1
#
_cell.length_a   1.000
_cell.length_b   1.000
_cell.length_c   1.000
_cell.angle_alpha   90.00
_cell.angle_beta   90.00
_cell.angle_gamma   90.00
#
_symmetry.space_group_name_H-M   'P 1'
#
loop_
_entity.id
_entity.type
_entity.pdbx_description
1 polymer ?
#
loop_
_entity_poly.entity_id
_entity_poly.type
_entity_poly.pdbx_seq_one_letter_code
_entity_poly.pdbx_strand_id
1 'polypeptide(L)'
;MLANRIYQRLLLILFLVMTLGQISFAQSTTEKKSARSIFEALEEVNEGEGVITIFQAPELQRLVGLPAGRGTTLLGHDGNYTLLMGYRVQMFNSNHPNAKAEAYARAEQIRHIAPTMSSYITFKAPFWRLAIGNFLTREEASQARARLVSSLPAWARESYVVRDKVRILNYVDPNATEE
;
A
#
# COMPACT_ATOMS: atom_id res chain seq x y z
N MET A 1 5.99 -77.36 -12.09
CA MET A 1 6.04 -75.91 -12.42
C MET A 1 4.77 -75.12 -12.07
N LEU A 2 3.58 -75.72 -11.90
CA LEU A 2 2.36 -74.98 -11.54
C LEU A 2 2.32 -74.50 -10.06
N ALA A 3 2.76 -75.33 -9.10
CA ALA A 3 2.71 -74.97 -7.68
C ALA A 3 3.51 -73.70 -7.36
N ASN A 4 4.70 -73.54 -7.96
CA ASN A 4 5.56 -72.39 -7.72
C ASN A 4 4.94 -71.07 -8.20
N ARG A 5 4.17 -71.09 -9.30
CA ARG A 5 3.43 -69.93 -9.81
C ARG A 5 2.24 -69.57 -8.93
N ILE A 6 1.66 -70.54 -8.22
CA ILE A 6 0.56 -70.33 -7.28
C ILE A 6 1.10 -69.68 -5.99
N TYR A 7 2.20 -70.18 -5.43
CA TYR A 7 2.86 -69.55 -4.27
C TYR A 7 3.33 -68.13 -4.57
N GLN A 8 3.85 -67.88 -5.77
CA GLN A 8 4.30 -66.56 -6.19
C GLN A 8 3.12 -65.56 -6.32
N ARG A 9 1.95 -66.02 -6.79
CA ARG A 9 0.71 -65.21 -6.82
C ARG A 9 0.14 -64.98 -5.42
N LEU A 10 0.20 -65.99 -4.55
CA LEU A 10 -0.26 -65.87 -3.16
C LEU A 10 0.60 -64.87 -2.36
N LEU A 11 1.91 -64.89 -2.58
CA LEU A 11 2.87 -64.00 -1.95
C LEU A 11 2.73 -62.55 -2.46
N LEU A 12 2.39 -62.36 -3.75
CA LEU A 12 2.05 -61.05 -4.31
C LEU A 12 0.75 -60.48 -3.73
N ILE A 13 -0.28 -61.31 -3.51
CA ILE A 13 -1.55 -60.89 -2.89
C ILE A 13 -1.32 -60.51 -1.42
N LEU A 14 -0.50 -61.28 -0.69
CA LEU A 14 -0.17 -60.96 0.70
C LEU A 14 0.61 -59.62 0.82
N PHE A 15 1.53 -59.35 -0.12
CA PHE A 15 2.24 -58.08 -0.19
C PHE A 15 1.33 -56.89 -0.55
N LEU A 16 0.34 -57.12 -1.42
CA LEU A 16 -0.67 -56.11 -1.77
C LEU A 16 -1.59 -55.78 -0.58
N VAL A 17 -1.98 -56.77 0.23
CA VAL A 17 -2.80 -56.54 1.43
C VAL A 17 -2.03 -55.81 2.52
N MET A 18 -0.72 -56.06 2.65
CA MET A 18 0.11 -55.41 3.66
C MET A 18 0.39 -53.92 3.36
N THR A 19 0.39 -53.53 2.08
CA THR A 19 0.60 -52.14 1.65
C THR A 19 -0.67 -51.30 1.70
N LEU A 20 -1.87 -51.91 1.65
CA LEU A 20 -3.15 -51.20 1.83
C LEU A 20 -3.46 -50.84 3.30
N GLY A 21 -2.80 -51.47 4.28
CA GLY A 21 -3.07 -51.28 5.71
C GLY A 21 -2.43 -50.06 6.37
N GLN A 22 -1.72 -49.20 5.63
CA GLN A 22 -0.91 -48.10 6.20
C GLN A 22 -1.46 -46.68 5.97
N ILE A 23 -2.73 -46.50 5.58
CA ILE A 23 -3.22 -45.16 5.18
C ILE A 23 -3.91 -44.36 6.30
N SER A 24 -4.20 -44.93 7.47
CA SER A 24 -5.09 -44.26 8.44
C SER A 24 -4.44 -43.91 9.77
N PHE A 25 -3.42 -43.05 9.77
CA PHE A 25 -3.12 -42.13 10.88
C PHE A 25 -2.50 -40.83 10.34
N ALA A 26 -3.19 -40.16 9.43
CA ALA A 26 -2.88 -38.78 9.09
C ALA A 26 -3.49 -37.88 10.18
N GLN A 27 -2.62 -37.34 11.02
CA GLN A 27 -2.80 -36.26 11.99
C GLN A 27 -4.13 -35.49 11.89
N SER A 28 -5.04 -35.69 12.85
CA SER A 28 -6.09 -34.73 13.15
C SER A 28 -5.49 -33.59 13.96
N THR A 29 -4.66 -32.76 13.34
CA THR A 29 -4.34 -31.45 13.89
C THR A 29 -5.49 -30.55 13.49
N THR A 30 -6.31 -30.13 14.46
CA THR A 30 -7.31 -29.08 14.25
C THR A 30 -6.57 -27.87 13.68
N GLU A 31 -6.73 -27.63 12.38
CA GLU A 31 -6.21 -26.43 11.72
C GLU A 31 -6.87 -25.24 12.41
N LYS A 32 -6.14 -24.56 13.29
CA LYS A 32 -6.49 -23.19 13.69
C LYS A 32 -6.47 -22.38 12.40
N LYS A 33 -7.65 -22.09 11.83
CA LYS A 33 -7.79 -21.14 10.74
C LYS A 33 -7.02 -19.89 11.15
N SER A 34 -6.00 -19.51 10.40
CA SER A 34 -5.30 -18.26 10.72
C SER A 34 -6.31 -17.13 10.54
N ALA A 35 -6.65 -16.45 11.63
CA ALA A 35 -7.52 -15.28 11.59
C ALA A 35 -7.00 -14.30 10.53
N ARG A 36 -7.90 -13.80 9.67
CA ARG A 36 -7.53 -12.94 8.54
C ARG A 36 -7.20 -11.52 9.00
N SER A 37 -7.64 -11.13 10.20
CA SER A 37 -7.33 -9.85 10.84
C SER A 37 -7.13 -10.01 12.35
N ILE A 38 -6.44 -9.03 12.96
CA ILE A 38 -6.27 -8.98 14.43
C ILE A 38 -7.61 -8.86 15.15
N PHE A 39 -8.61 -8.22 14.54
CA PHE A 39 -9.94 -8.09 15.14
C PHE A 39 -10.67 -9.41 15.18
N GLU A 40 -10.63 -10.18 14.08
CA GLU A 40 -11.18 -11.53 14.03
C GLU A 40 -10.48 -12.45 15.06
N ALA A 41 -9.17 -12.29 15.24
CA ALA A 41 -8.42 -13.04 16.25
C ALA A 41 -8.81 -12.67 17.69
N LEU A 42 -9.20 -11.42 17.95
CA LEU A 42 -9.57 -10.94 19.28
C LEU A 42 -11.06 -11.15 19.60
N GLU A 43 -11.91 -11.20 18.58
CA GLU A 43 -13.34 -11.52 18.72
C GLU A 43 -13.59 -13.05 18.78
N GLU A 44 -12.61 -13.88 18.42
CA GLU A 44 -12.70 -15.33 18.55
C GLU A 44 -12.73 -15.74 20.03
N VAL A 45 -13.93 -16.04 20.53
CA VAL A 45 -14.16 -16.48 21.91
C VAL A 45 -13.69 -17.92 22.08
N ASN A 46 -12.59 -18.14 22.80
CA ASN A 46 -12.15 -19.47 23.21
C ASN A 46 -12.70 -19.82 24.61
N GLU A 47 -12.89 -21.12 24.87
CA GLU A 47 -13.29 -21.62 26.18
C GLU A 47 -12.24 -21.25 27.24
N GLY A 48 -12.64 -20.41 28.21
CA GLY A 48 -11.77 -19.92 29.29
C GLY A 48 -11.21 -18.51 29.08
N GLU A 49 -11.49 -17.86 27.95
CA GLU A 49 -11.10 -16.47 27.68
C GLU A 49 -12.26 -15.49 27.91
N GLY A 50 -11.92 -14.23 28.20
CA GLY A 50 -12.90 -13.17 28.45
C GLY A 50 -13.54 -12.66 27.15
N VAL A 51 -14.78 -12.17 27.23
CA VAL A 51 -15.48 -11.59 26.09
C VAL A 51 -14.89 -10.22 25.76
N ILE A 52 -14.39 -10.05 24.53
CA ILE A 52 -13.86 -8.78 24.02
C ILE A 52 -14.92 -8.12 23.13
N THR A 53 -15.22 -6.86 23.40
CA THR A 53 -16.12 -6.04 22.56
C THR A 53 -15.36 -4.82 22.06
N ILE A 54 -15.27 -4.67 20.74
CA ILE A 54 -14.48 -3.61 20.10
C ILE A 54 -15.41 -2.53 19.60
N PHE A 55 -15.28 -1.31 20.15
CA PHE A 55 -16.02 -0.14 19.71
C PHE A 55 -15.12 0.73 18.83
N GLN A 56 -15.25 0.58 17.50
CA GLN A 56 -14.50 1.37 16.53
C GLN A 56 -15.31 1.62 15.26
N ALA A 57 -14.92 2.62 14.50
CA ALA A 57 -15.51 2.90 13.20
C ALA A 57 -15.07 1.85 12.15
N PRO A 58 -15.95 1.41 11.23
CA PRO A 58 -15.63 0.34 10.24
C PRO A 58 -14.43 0.66 9.35
N GLU A 59 -14.15 1.94 9.11
CA GLU A 59 -13.02 2.38 8.31
C GLU A 59 -11.69 2.03 9.00
N LEU A 60 -11.61 2.21 10.32
CA LEU A 60 -10.41 1.90 11.10
C LEU A 60 -10.13 0.40 11.09
N GLN A 61 -11.18 -0.43 11.12
CA GLN A 61 -11.04 -1.88 11.03
C GLN A 61 -10.33 -2.31 9.74
N ARG A 62 -10.63 -1.63 8.63
CA ARG A 62 -10.02 -1.89 7.31
C ARG A 62 -8.57 -1.43 7.22
N LEU A 63 -8.13 -0.47 8.05
CA LEU A 63 -6.76 0.05 8.02
C LEU A 63 -5.76 -0.85 8.75
N VAL A 64 -6.19 -1.57 9.80
CA VAL A 64 -5.28 -2.35 10.64
C VAL A 64 -4.91 -3.67 9.99
N GLY A 65 -3.62 -4.00 9.97
CA GLY A 65 -3.08 -5.22 9.37
C GLY A 65 -2.77 -5.11 7.87
N LEU A 66 -3.19 -4.02 7.21
CA LEU A 66 -2.71 -3.69 5.87
C LEU A 66 -1.29 -3.10 5.98
N PRO A 67 -0.30 -3.61 5.22
CA PRO A 67 0.99 -2.92 5.12
C PRO A 67 0.75 -1.51 4.57
N ALA A 68 1.39 -0.51 5.20
CA ALA A 68 1.20 0.93 5.01
C ALA A 68 1.47 1.49 3.60
N GLY A 69 1.45 0.66 2.55
CA GLY A 69 1.66 1.03 1.16
C GLY A 69 0.76 0.35 0.14
N ARG A 70 -0.21 -0.50 0.53
CA ARG A 70 -1.00 -1.29 -0.45
C ARG A 70 -2.43 -0.83 -0.73
N GLY A 71 -2.98 0.13 0.02
CA GLY A 71 -4.37 0.56 -0.21
C GLY A 71 -4.83 1.78 0.58
N THR A 72 -4.01 2.30 1.49
CA THR A 72 -4.34 3.50 2.25
C THR A 72 -3.95 4.73 1.47
N THR A 73 -4.78 5.05 0.48
CA THR A 73 -4.83 6.38 -0.13
C THR A 73 -5.12 7.37 1.00
N LEU A 74 -6.12 7.14 1.85
CA LEU A 74 -6.53 8.06 2.91
C LEU A 74 -5.57 8.06 4.12
N LEU A 75 -5.07 9.24 4.49
CA LEU A 75 -4.22 9.50 5.66
C LEU A 75 -4.95 10.28 6.76
N GLY A 76 -6.03 10.98 6.42
CA GLY A 76 -6.85 11.74 7.36
C GLY A 76 -7.68 12.82 6.68
N HIS A 77 -8.52 13.48 7.46
CA HIS A 77 -9.36 14.60 7.02
C HIS A 77 -9.03 15.85 7.85
N ASP A 78 -8.97 17.01 7.20
CA ASP A 78 -8.72 18.33 7.78
C ASP A 78 -9.72 19.32 7.17
N GLY A 79 -10.88 19.43 7.82
CA GLY A 79 -12.04 20.16 7.28
C GLY A 79 -12.45 19.58 5.92
N ASN A 80 -12.52 20.44 4.90
CA ASN A 80 -12.88 20.03 3.53
C ASN A 80 -11.72 19.38 2.76
N TYR A 81 -10.55 19.24 3.38
CA TYR A 81 -9.40 18.63 2.77
C TYR A 81 -9.20 17.20 3.24
N THR A 82 -8.89 16.33 2.31
CA THR A 82 -8.48 14.96 2.59
C THR A 82 -6.99 14.85 2.34
N LEU A 83 -6.25 14.40 3.36
CA LEU A 83 -4.85 14.06 3.25
C LEU A 83 -4.77 12.63 2.73
N LEU A 84 -4.03 12.44 1.63
CA LEU A 84 -3.88 11.13 1.03
C LEU A 84 -2.51 10.90 0.41
N MET A 85 -2.15 9.64 0.20
CA MET A 85 -0.97 9.25 -0.57
C MET A 85 -1.25 9.46 -2.06
N GLY A 86 -0.54 10.40 -2.67
CA GLY A 86 -0.68 10.74 -4.09
C GLY A 86 0.66 11.12 -4.69
N TYR A 87 0.64 12.09 -5.60
CA TYR A 87 1.79 12.51 -6.37
C TYR A 87 1.96 14.03 -6.38
N ARG A 88 3.22 14.46 -6.45
CA ARG A 88 3.62 15.85 -6.68
C ARG A 88 4.68 15.91 -7.77
N VAL A 89 4.86 17.10 -8.34
CA VAL A 89 5.95 17.35 -9.29
C VAL A 89 7.07 18.04 -8.54
N GLN A 90 8.18 17.33 -8.32
CA GLN A 90 9.38 17.95 -7.79
C GLN A 90 10.05 18.78 -8.89
N MET A 91 10.34 20.05 -8.62
CA MET A 91 10.95 21.00 -9.57
C MET A 91 12.34 21.48 -9.13
N PHE A 92 12.73 21.24 -7.88
CA PHE A 92 14.04 21.58 -7.35
C PHE A 92 14.46 20.59 -6.26
N ASN A 93 15.77 20.29 -6.20
CA ASN A 93 16.39 19.46 -5.18
C ASN A 93 17.87 19.85 -5.06
N SER A 94 18.27 20.52 -3.99
CA SER A 94 19.68 20.86 -3.81
C SER A 94 20.06 21.02 -2.34
N ASN A 95 21.36 20.92 -2.06
CA ASN A 95 21.96 21.06 -0.73
C ASN A 95 23.07 22.12 -0.68
N HIS A 96 23.27 22.91 -1.75
CA HIS A 96 24.24 24.01 -1.73
C HIS A 96 23.82 25.07 -0.68
N PRO A 97 24.77 25.91 -0.20
CA PRO A 97 24.48 26.86 0.89
C PRO A 97 23.29 27.78 0.61
N ASN A 98 23.06 28.14 -0.66
CA ASN A 98 21.98 29.03 -1.08
C ASN A 98 20.70 28.29 -1.51
N ALA A 99 20.62 26.96 -1.33
CA ALA A 99 19.50 26.14 -1.78
C ALA A 99 18.15 26.59 -1.20
N LYS A 100 18.15 27.06 0.05
CA LYS A 100 16.95 27.63 0.67
C LYS A 100 16.44 28.82 -0.14
N ALA A 101 17.28 29.84 -0.33
CA ALA A 101 16.92 31.07 -1.03
C ALA A 101 16.48 30.77 -2.47
N GLU A 102 17.18 29.86 -3.15
CA GLU A 102 16.83 29.45 -4.50
C GLU A 102 15.48 28.72 -4.56
N ALA A 103 15.17 27.83 -3.61
CA ALA A 103 13.86 27.18 -3.54
C ALA A 103 12.72 28.19 -3.41
N TYR A 104 12.89 29.23 -2.58
CA TYR A 104 11.89 30.30 -2.43
C TYR A 104 11.77 31.16 -3.69
N ALA A 105 12.88 31.50 -4.34
CA ALA A 105 12.87 32.26 -5.60
C ALA A 105 12.17 31.48 -6.72
N ARG A 106 12.47 30.19 -6.86
CA ARG A 106 11.80 29.31 -7.84
C ARG A 106 10.31 29.11 -7.51
N ALA A 107 9.95 29.02 -6.23
CA ALA A 107 8.54 28.95 -5.82
C ALA A 107 7.76 30.21 -6.22
N GLU A 108 8.37 31.40 -6.11
CA GLU A 108 7.73 32.63 -6.57
C GLU A 108 7.50 32.64 -8.08
N GLN A 109 8.49 32.20 -8.87
CA GLN A 109 8.33 32.04 -10.31
C GLN A 109 7.18 31.09 -10.67
N ILE A 110 7.03 29.97 -9.94
CA ILE A 110 5.90 29.06 -10.12
C ILE A 110 4.57 29.72 -9.76
N ARG A 111 4.50 30.52 -8.69
CA ARG A 111 3.27 31.23 -8.31
C ARG A 111 2.78 32.18 -9.42
N HIS A 112 3.68 32.80 -10.16
CA HIS A 112 3.31 33.65 -11.30
C HIS A 112 2.81 32.86 -12.52
N ILE A 113 3.41 31.71 -12.81
CA ILE A 113 3.09 30.91 -14.01
C ILE A 113 1.89 29.98 -13.78
N ALA A 114 1.78 29.40 -12.58
CA ALA A 114 0.78 28.41 -12.21
C ALA A 114 0.16 28.75 -10.83
N PRO A 115 -0.61 29.85 -10.72
CA PRO A 115 -1.17 30.32 -9.45
C PRO A 115 -2.16 29.33 -8.82
N THR A 116 -2.75 28.45 -9.62
CA THR A 116 -3.67 27.40 -9.16
C THR A 116 -2.95 26.22 -8.51
N MET A 117 -1.63 26.07 -8.70
CA MET A 117 -0.86 24.96 -8.16
C MET A 117 -0.16 25.37 -6.85
N SER A 118 -0.43 24.62 -5.78
CA SER A 118 0.25 24.84 -4.50
C SER A 118 1.74 24.49 -4.59
N SER A 119 2.59 25.29 -3.93
CA SER A 119 4.04 25.08 -3.85
C SER A 119 4.44 24.64 -2.44
N TYR A 120 5.24 23.58 -2.35
CA TYR A 120 5.69 22.99 -1.09
C TYR A 120 7.21 22.98 -1.03
N ILE A 121 7.76 23.76 -0.10
CA ILE A 121 9.19 23.74 0.20
C ILE A 121 9.42 22.84 1.41
N THR A 122 10.35 21.89 1.30
CA THR A 122 10.67 20.97 2.39
C THR A 122 12.18 20.85 2.56
N PHE A 123 12.63 20.89 3.81
CA PHE A 123 13.99 20.56 4.17
C PHE A 123 14.04 19.12 4.69
N LYS A 124 14.68 18.24 3.92
CA LYS A 124 15.03 16.89 4.37
C LYS A 124 16.54 16.79 4.32
N ALA A 125 17.18 16.98 5.47
CA ALA A 125 18.62 17.11 5.57
C ALA A 125 19.35 16.05 4.71
N PRO A 126 20.34 16.46 3.90
CA PRO A 126 20.87 17.83 3.74
C PRO A 126 20.16 18.69 2.67
N PHE A 127 19.03 18.26 2.10
CA PHE A 127 18.44 18.85 0.89
C PHE A 127 17.23 19.77 1.13
N TRP A 128 17.18 20.87 0.39
CA TRP A 128 15.99 21.66 0.13
C TRP A 128 15.30 21.18 -1.14
N ARG A 129 13.98 21.04 -1.08
CA ARG A 129 13.16 20.57 -2.20
C ARG A 129 12.00 21.52 -2.43
N LEU A 130 11.62 21.66 -3.69
CA LEU A 130 10.38 22.29 -4.11
C LEU A 130 9.52 21.27 -4.86
N ALA A 131 8.35 20.97 -4.32
CA ALA A 131 7.34 20.12 -4.95
C ALA A 131 6.07 20.93 -5.22
N ILE A 132 5.44 20.68 -6.37
CA ILE A 132 4.31 21.45 -6.87
C ILE A 132 3.10 20.54 -7.05
N GLY A 133 1.93 21.08 -6.68
CA GLY A 133 0.62 20.48 -6.90
C GLY A 133 0.26 19.37 -5.90
N ASN A 134 -0.95 18.86 -6.09
CA ASN A 134 -1.52 17.72 -5.36
C ASN A 134 -2.27 16.89 -6.40
N PHE A 135 -1.76 15.73 -6.75
CA PHE A 135 -2.32 14.87 -7.80
C PHE A 135 -2.65 13.50 -7.22
N LEU A 136 -3.78 12.93 -7.66
CA LEU A 136 -4.18 11.60 -7.22
C LEU A 136 -3.44 10.53 -8.01
N THR A 137 -3.33 10.74 -9.32
CA THR A 137 -2.69 9.79 -10.23
C THR A 137 -1.31 10.26 -10.69
N ARG A 138 -0.48 9.31 -11.10
CA ARG A 138 0.86 9.62 -11.64
C ARG A 138 0.74 10.30 -12.99
N GLU A 139 -0.28 9.96 -13.76
CA GLU A 139 -0.60 10.47 -15.08
C GLU A 139 -0.94 11.97 -15.01
N GLU A 140 -1.80 12.38 -14.08
CA GLU A 140 -2.11 13.80 -13.81
C GLU A 140 -0.85 14.59 -13.46
N ALA A 141 -0.02 14.06 -12.56
CA ALA A 141 1.23 14.69 -12.18
C ALA A 141 2.20 14.80 -13.37
N SER A 142 2.25 13.78 -14.23
CA SER A 142 3.07 13.78 -15.45
C SER A 142 2.62 14.85 -16.44
N GLN A 143 1.31 14.99 -16.65
CA GLN A 143 0.74 16.06 -17.49
C GLN A 143 1.00 17.45 -16.90
N ALA A 144 0.87 17.61 -15.58
CA ALA A 144 1.22 18.86 -14.91
C ALA A 144 2.71 19.19 -15.08
N ARG A 145 3.61 18.20 -14.91
CA ARG A 145 5.04 18.37 -15.18
C ARG A 145 5.29 18.82 -16.61
N ALA A 146 4.64 18.21 -17.60
CA ALA A 146 4.79 18.60 -19.00
C ALA A 146 4.43 20.08 -19.24
N ARG A 147 3.32 20.55 -18.64
CA ARG A 147 2.88 21.96 -18.71
C ARG A 147 3.83 22.93 -17.99
N LEU A 148 4.40 22.52 -16.85
CA LEU A 148 5.39 23.33 -16.15
C LEU A 148 6.69 23.42 -16.94
N VAL A 149 7.15 22.30 -17.50
CA VAL A 149 8.39 22.21 -18.28
C VAL A 149 8.29 22.95 -19.62
N SER A 150 7.12 22.97 -20.26
CA SER A 150 6.93 23.78 -21.47
C SER A 150 7.10 25.28 -21.20
N SER A 151 6.75 25.72 -19.99
CA SER A 151 6.90 27.12 -19.56
C SER A 151 8.28 27.41 -18.97
N LEU A 152 8.95 26.40 -18.40
CA LEU A 152 10.25 26.48 -17.74
C LEU A 152 11.21 25.39 -18.27
N PRO A 153 11.65 25.47 -19.54
CA PRO A 153 12.45 24.40 -20.16
C PRO A 153 13.78 24.13 -19.45
N ALA A 154 14.36 25.17 -18.82
CA ALA A 154 15.60 25.05 -18.04
C ALA A 154 15.50 24.04 -16.88
N TRP A 155 14.29 23.81 -16.35
CA TRP A 155 14.08 22.93 -15.19
C TRP A 155 13.64 21.53 -15.59
N ALA A 156 13.55 21.25 -16.90
CA ALA A 156 13.13 19.94 -17.42
C ALA A 156 13.92 18.78 -16.79
N ARG A 157 15.25 18.93 -16.71
CA ARG A 157 16.16 17.89 -16.22
C ARG A 157 16.04 17.62 -14.73
N GLU A 158 15.71 18.64 -13.95
CA GLU A 158 15.57 18.54 -12.49
C GLU A 158 14.14 18.17 -12.08
N SER A 159 13.18 18.27 -13.00
CA SER A 159 11.79 17.98 -12.72
C SER A 159 11.46 16.49 -12.80
N TYR A 160 10.74 15.96 -11.80
CA TYR A 160 10.24 14.58 -11.82
C TYR A 160 9.00 14.41 -10.95
N VAL A 161 8.21 13.38 -11.25
CA VAL A 161 7.02 13.02 -10.46
C VAL A 161 7.45 12.20 -9.25
N VAL A 162 7.02 12.61 -8.06
CA VAL A 162 7.30 11.94 -6.78
C VAL A 162 6.01 11.49 -6.12
N ARG A 163 6.05 10.35 -5.44
CA ARG A 163 4.98 9.93 -4.53
C ARG A 163 5.13 10.71 -3.21
N ASP A 164 4.08 11.37 -2.77
CA ASP A 164 4.09 12.18 -1.54
C ASP A 164 2.68 12.27 -0.94
N LYS A 165 2.59 12.78 0.29
CA LYS A 165 1.31 13.12 0.93
C LYS A 165 0.75 14.37 0.28
N VAL A 166 -0.41 14.25 -0.34
CA VAL A 166 -1.12 15.34 -1.02
C VAL A 166 -2.35 15.74 -0.23
N ARG A 167 -2.77 16.99 -0.40
CA ARG A 167 -3.97 17.54 0.22
C ARG A 167 -4.97 17.86 -0.89
N ILE A 168 -6.06 17.09 -0.97
CA ILE A 168 -7.08 17.22 -2.00
C ILE A 168 -8.34 17.79 -1.38
N LEU A 169 -8.90 18.84 -2.00
CA LEU A 169 -10.15 19.46 -1.56
C LEU A 169 -11.33 18.61 -2.03
N ASN A 170 -12.29 18.35 -1.15
CA ASN A 170 -13.52 17.59 -1.45
C ASN A 170 -13.25 16.25 -2.15
N TYR A 171 -12.28 15.49 -1.65
CA TYR A 171 -11.97 14.17 -2.21
C TYR A 171 -13.14 13.21 -1.99
N VAL A 172 -13.61 12.60 -3.07
CA VAL A 172 -14.57 11.50 -3.04
C VAL A 172 -13.81 10.22 -3.38
N ASP A 173 -13.91 9.22 -2.50
CA ASP A 173 -13.28 7.93 -2.76
C ASP A 173 -14.04 7.21 -3.88
N PRO A 174 -13.40 6.91 -5.03
CA PRO A 174 -14.07 6.21 -6.13
C PRO A 174 -14.48 4.79 -5.77
N ASN A 175 -13.95 4.23 -4.68
CA ASN A 175 -14.31 2.91 -4.17
C ASN A 175 -15.18 2.97 -2.91
N ALA A 176 -15.64 4.16 -2.49
CA ALA A 176 -16.68 4.23 -1.48
C ALA A 176 -17.95 3.65 -2.08
N THR A 177 -18.32 2.45 -1.62
CA THR A 177 -19.67 1.94 -1.85
C THR A 177 -20.64 2.94 -1.23
N GLU A 178 -21.47 3.56 -2.06
CA GLU A 178 -22.62 4.33 -1.57
C GLU A 178 -23.46 3.37 -0.71
N GLU A 179 -23.54 3.65 0.59
CA GLU A 179 -24.48 2.97 1.49
C GLU A 179 -25.92 3.42 1.22
#